data_AF-A0A439CRM0-F1
#
_entry.id   AF-A0A439CRM0-F1
#
_cell.length_a   1.000
_cell.length_b   1.000
_cell.length_c   1.000
_cell.angle_alpha   90.00
_cell.angle_beta   90.00
_cell.angle_gamma   90.00
#
_symmetry.space_group_name_H-M   'P 1'
#
loop_
_entity.id
_entity.type
_entity.pdbx_description
1 polymer ?
#
loop_
_entity_poly.entity_id
_entity_poly.type
_entity_poly.pdbx_seq_one_letter_code
_entity_poly.pdbx_strand_id
1 'polypeptide(L)'
;VRDQVVDVFNKVADETSSTSSGAAYYCTDVYSSCSDGVLAYTLPSEDYIVNCPLFFSDLPAASSECHAQDQQSTALHETTHLSEIAGTDDNGYGYDAATALSTEDALNNADSYALFAQAIYAGC
;
A
#
# COMPACT_ATOMS: atom_id res chain seq x y z
N VAL A 1 -13.19 11.24 -10.14
CA VAL A 1 -12.65 11.12 -8.76
C VAL A 1 -13.16 9.86 -8.07
N ARG A 2 -14.42 9.77 -7.59
CA ARG A 2 -14.89 8.56 -6.87
C ARG A 2 -14.80 7.28 -7.70
N ASP A 3 -15.20 7.32 -8.97
CA ASP A 3 -15.13 6.13 -9.84
C ASP A 3 -13.68 5.65 -10.05
N GLN A 4 -12.72 6.56 -10.08
CA GLN A 4 -11.29 6.22 -10.16
C GLN A 4 -10.82 5.53 -8.88
N VAL A 5 -11.22 6.04 -7.71
CA VAL A 5 -10.88 5.41 -6.42
C VAL A 5 -11.49 4.01 -6.33
N VAL A 6 -12.73 3.82 -6.78
CA VAL A 6 -13.39 2.51 -6.83
C VAL A 6 -12.67 1.56 -7.79
N ASP A 7 -12.26 2.04 -8.97
CA ASP A 7 -11.50 1.24 -9.94
C ASP A 7 -10.18 0.73 -9.34
N VAL A 8 -9.43 1.60 -8.66
CA VAL A 8 -8.17 1.21 -7.99
C VAL A 8 -8.41 0.17 -6.91
N PHE A 9 -9.39 0.35 -6.01
CA PHE A 9 -9.67 -0.66 -4.99
C PHE A 9 -10.15 -2.00 -5.56
N ASN A 10 -10.92 -2.00 -6.65
CA ASN A 10 -11.30 -3.25 -7.31
C ASN A 10 -10.08 -3.96 -7.89
N LYS A 11 -9.17 -3.24 -8.55
CA LYS A 11 -7.93 -3.83 -9.07
C LYS A 11 -7.04 -4.39 -7.97
N VAL A 12 -6.88 -3.66 -6.85
CA VAL A 12 -6.17 -4.17 -5.67
C VAL A 12 -6.82 -5.46 -5.16
N ALA A 13 -8.15 -5.49 -5.06
CA ALA A 13 -8.87 -6.68 -4.59
C ALA A 13 -8.69 -7.87 -5.54
N ASP A 14 -8.72 -7.64 -6.86
CA ASP A 14 -8.48 -8.67 -7.87
C ASP A 14 -7.03 -9.20 -7.80
N GLU A 15 -6.05 -8.30 -7.71
CA GLU A 15 -4.62 -8.61 -7.62
C GLU A 15 -4.30 -9.45 -6.37
N THR A 16 -4.88 -9.06 -5.24
CA THR A 16 -4.66 -9.74 -3.94
C THR A 16 -5.56 -10.97 -3.72
N SER A 17 -6.38 -11.36 -4.71
CA SER A 17 -7.31 -12.50 -4.60
C SER A 17 -6.64 -13.88 -4.78
N SER A 18 -5.38 -13.91 -5.20
CA SER A 18 -4.63 -15.13 -5.51
C SER A 18 -3.24 -15.09 -4.89
N THR A 19 -2.72 -16.26 -4.52
CA THR A 19 -1.32 -16.42 -4.08
C THR A 19 -0.47 -17.15 -5.12
N SER A 20 -0.99 -17.31 -6.34
CA SER A 20 -0.36 -18.11 -7.41
C SER A 20 -0.40 -17.44 -8.79
N SER A 21 -0.93 -16.23 -8.87
CA SER A 21 -1.05 -15.39 -10.06
C SER A 21 -1.02 -13.93 -9.63
N GLY A 22 -0.76 -13.02 -10.58
CA GLY A 22 -0.52 -11.61 -10.29
C GLY A 22 0.97 -11.30 -10.18
N ALA A 23 1.27 -10.13 -9.64
CA ALA A 23 2.59 -9.66 -9.29
C ALA A 23 3.29 -10.64 -8.34
N ALA A 24 4.60 -10.76 -8.52
CA ALA A 24 5.42 -11.60 -7.66
C ALA A 24 5.56 -10.94 -6.27
N TYR A 25 5.10 -11.63 -5.23
CA TYR A 25 5.13 -11.13 -3.85
C TYR A 25 6.14 -11.92 -3.01
N TYR A 26 7.14 -11.24 -2.45
CA TYR A 26 8.21 -11.87 -1.68
C TYR A 26 8.14 -11.50 -0.20
N CYS A 27 8.31 -12.51 0.66
CA CYS A 27 8.37 -12.35 2.12
C CYS A 27 9.78 -12.07 2.64
N THR A 28 10.77 -11.96 1.76
CA THR A 28 12.17 -11.70 2.10
C THR A 28 12.77 -10.75 1.09
N ASP A 29 13.72 -9.94 1.53
CA ASP A 29 14.44 -9.03 0.65
C ASP A 29 15.30 -9.80 -0.37
N VAL A 30 14.85 -9.84 -1.62
CA VAL A 30 15.60 -10.50 -2.71
C VAL A 30 16.33 -9.50 -3.62
N TYR A 31 16.24 -8.18 -3.36
CA TYR A 31 17.00 -7.14 -4.09
C TYR A 31 17.95 -6.31 -3.23
N SER A 32 18.03 -6.58 -1.92
CA SER A 32 18.85 -5.79 -0.98
C SER A 32 18.41 -4.32 -0.90
N SER A 33 17.10 -4.06 -1.05
CA SER A 33 16.50 -2.72 -0.99
C SER A 33 15.85 -2.40 0.35
N CYS A 34 15.72 -3.40 1.23
CA CYS A 34 15.27 -3.13 2.59
C CYS A 34 16.36 -2.39 3.36
N SER A 35 16.00 -1.22 3.88
CA SER A 35 16.86 -0.39 4.71
C SER A 35 16.15 0.02 5.99
N ASP A 36 16.86 0.63 6.93
CA ASP A 36 16.30 1.03 8.22
C ASP A 36 15.05 1.91 8.04
N GLY A 37 13.94 1.49 8.62
CA GLY A 37 12.65 2.19 8.55
C GLY A 37 11.79 1.86 7.33
N VAL A 38 12.27 1.05 6.38
CA VAL A 38 11.47 0.60 5.23
C VAL A 38 10.70 -0.66 5.61
N LEU A 39 9.37 -0.61 5.43
CA LEU A 39 8.47 -1.69 5.77
C LEU A 39 8.25 -2.63 4.58
N ALA A 40 8.11 -2.09 3.39
CA ALA A 40 7.94 -2.84 2.15
C ALA A 40 8.39 -1.97 0.97
N TYR A 41 8.44 -2.56 -0.23
CA TYR A 41 8.65 -1.81 -1.46
C TYR A 41 8.10 -2.56 -2.68
N THR A 42 7.76 -1.78 -3.72
CA THR A 42 7.31 -2.26 -5.03
C THR A 42 8.27 -1.84 -6.13
N LEU A 43 8.46 -2.69 -7.14
CA LEU A 43 9.05 -2.31 -8.44
C LEU A 43 7.92 -2.24 -9.47
N PRO A 44 7.37 -1.04 -9.76
CA PRO A 44 6.10 -0.89 -10.48
C PRO A 44 6.04 -1.52 -11.87
N SER A 45 7.14 -1.54 -12.61
CA SER A 45 7.18 -2.00 -14.01
C SER A 45 7.62 -3.46 -14.18
N GLU A 46 7.98 -4.11 -13.08
CA GLU A 46 8.44 -5.50 -13.05
C GLU A 46 7.43 -6.40 -12.31
N ASP A 47 6.22 -5.89 -12.05
CA ASP A 47 5.10 -6.55 -11.38
C ASP A 47 5.52 -7.30 -10.11
N TYR A 48 6.06 -6.54 -9.14
CA TYR A 48 6.84 -7.11 -8.05
C TYR A 48 6.68 -6.33 -6.74
N ILE A 49 6.48 -7.06 -5.62
CA ILE A 49 6.32 -6.52 -4.26
C ILE A 49 7.20 -7.29 -3.25
N VAL A 50 7.78 -6.59 -2.27
CA VAL A 50 8.51 -7.17 -1.14
C VAL A 50 8.05 -6.62 0.19
N ASN A 51 7.86 -7.52 1.15
CA ASN A 51 7.85 -7.15 2.56
C ASN A 51 9.26 -7.22 3.16
N CYS A 52 9.71 -6.13 3.78
CA CYS A 52 10.97 -6.07 4.50
C CYS A 52 10.85 -6.72 5.89
N PRO A 53 11.97 -7.02 6.58
CA PRO A 53 11.92 -7.65 7.91
C PRO A 53 11.06 -6.88 8.93
N LEU A 54 11.08 -5.55 8.89
CA LEU A 54 10.28 -4.70 9.79
C LEU A 54 8.76 -4.89 9.60
N PHE A 55 8.28 -5.22 8.40
CA PHE A 55 6.88 -5.59 8.17
C PHE A 55 6.41 -6.69 9.12
N PHE A 56 7.29 -7.67 9.36
CA PHE A 56 6.97 -8.83 10.17
C PHE A 56 7.24 -8.61 11.66
N SER A 57 8.24 -7.80 12.02
CA SER A 57 8.63 -7.60 13.42
C SER A 57 7.90 -6.45 14.11
N ASP A 58 7.52 -5.41 13.38
CA ASP A 58 7.08 -4.14 13.97
C ASP A 58 5.60 -3.82 13.71
N LEU A 59 4.99 -4.45 12.69
CA LEU A 59 3.58 -4.22 12.37
C LEU A 59 2.67 -5.33 12.91
N PRO A 60 1.53 -4.98 13.52
CA PRO A 60 0.46 -5.96 13.75
C PRO A 60 -0.16 -6.39 12.41
N ALA A 61 -0.82 -7.55 12.39
CA ALA A 61 -1.52 -8.02 11.19
C ALA A 61 -2.60 -7.03 10.72
N ALA A 62 -3.35 -6.46 11.66
CA ALA A 62 -4.35 -5.41 11.45
C ALA A 62 -4.50 -4.58 12.74
N SER A 63 -4.83 -3.30 12.61
CA SER A 63 -5.04 -2.37 13.73
C SER A 63 -6.40 -1.68 13.62
N SER A 64 -7.12 -1.59 14.74
CA SER A 64 -8.34 -0.79 14.87
C SER A 64 -8.09 0.60 15.45
N GLU A 65 -6.82 0.98 15.66
CA GLU A 65 -6.46 2.34 16.05
C GLU A 65 -6.45 3.23 14.81
N CYS A 66 -7.10 4.41 14.86
CA CYS A 66 -7.19 5.29 13.71
C CYS A 66 -5.82 5.71 13.19
N HIS A 67 -5.64 5.54 11.88
CA HIS A 67 -4.44 5.93 11.14
C HIS A 67 -3.18 5.15 11.54
N ALA A 68 -3.35 4.06 12.29
CA ALA A 68 -2.24 3.17 12.61
C ALA A 68 -1.80 2.42 11.35
N GLN A 69 -0.49 2.19 11.27
CA GLN A 69 0.09 1.35 10.23
C GLN A 69 0.03 -0.13 10.66
N ASP A 70 -0.33 -0.99 9.73
CA ASP A 70 -0.39 -2.44 9.93
C ASP A 70 -0.02 -3.19 8.64
N GLN A 71 0.10 -4.52 8.73
CA GLN A 71 0.47 -5.35 7.59
C GLN A 71 -0.57 -5.28 6.46
N GLN A 72 -1.87 -5.21 6.80
CA GLN A 72 -2.95 -5.14 5.82
C GLN A 72 -2.89 -3.86 4.97
N SER A 73 -2.80 -2.70 5.62
CA SER A 73 -2.74 -1.40 4.95
C SER A 73 -1.41 -1.19 4.23
N THR A 74 -0.30 -1.70 4.77
CA THR A 74 1.00 -1.67 4.09
C THR A 74 1.00 -2.53 2.83
N ALA A 75 0.44 -3.75 2.86
CA ALA A 75 0.33 -4.56 1.64
C ALA A 75 -0.55 -3.89 0.58
N LEU A 76 -1.63 -3.21 1.00
CA LEU A 76 -2.50 -2.44 0.11
C LEU A 76 -1.74 -1.28 -0.54
N HIS A 77 -0.99 -0.50 0.25
CA HIS A 77 -0.13 0.58 -0.20
C HIS A 77 0.82 0.10 -1.31
N GLU A 78 1.56 -0.98 -1.06
CA GLU A 78 2.51 -1.49 -2.05
C GLU A 78 1.84 -1.97 -3.33
N THR A 79 0.63 -2.54 -3.21
CA THR A 79 -0.14 -3.00 -4.37
C THR A 79 -0.56 -1.82 -5.26
N THR A 80 -0.84 -0.63 -4.71
CA THR A 80 -1.22 0.52 -5.55
C THR A 80 -0.06 1.07 -6.38
N HIS A 81 1.19 0.82 -5.98
CA HIS A 81 2.37 1.21 -6.77
C HIS A 81 2.51 0.43 -8.07
N LEU A 82 1.94 -0.78 -8.19
CA LEU A 82 1.98 -1.55 -9.42
C LEU A 82 1.37 -0.78 -10.59
N SER A 83 2.04 -0.80 -11.75
CA SER A 83 1.65 0.00 -12.92
C SER A 83 0.26 -0.38 -13.46
N GLU A 84 -0.07 -1.67 -13.40
CA GLU A 84 -1.36 -2.22 -13.83
C GLU A 84 -2.52 -1.87 -12.87
N ILE A 85 -2.19 -1.50 -11.63
CA ILE A 85 -3.17 -1.15 -10.60
C ILE A 85 -3.49 0.35 -10.67
N ALA A 86 -2.52 1.17 -10.28
CA ALA A 86 -2.66 2.62 -10.26
C ALA A 86 -1.35 3.36 -10.56
N GLY A 87 -0.19 2.72 -10.35
CA GLY A 87 1.11 3.37 -10.51
C GLY A 87 1.29 4.56 -9.58
N THR A 88 0.79 4.46 -8.35
CA THR A 88 0.87 5.57 -7.38
C THR A 88 2.33 5.91 -7.04
N ASP A 89 2.55 7.14 -6.60
CA ASP A 89 3.79 7.61 -5.98
C ASP A 89 3.64 7.71 -4.45
N ASP A 90 4.74 8.08 -3.79
CA ASP A 90 4.81 8.38 -2.35
C ASP A 90 4.88 9.88 -2.09
N ASN A 91 3.78 10.57 -2.37
CA ASN A 91 3.69 12.02 -2.25
C ASN A 91 3.56 12.50 -0.79
N GLY A 92 3.08 11.65 0.11
CA GLY A 92 2.98 11.96 1.54
C GLY A 92 2.64 10.74 2.40
N TYR A 93 3.47 10.50 3.41
CA TYR A 93 3.29 9.40 4.38
C TYR A 93 2.66 9.87 5.68
N GLY A 94 1.73 9.07 6.19
CA GLY A 94 0.97 9.32 7.40
C GLY A 94 -0.19 10.29 7.17
N TYR A 95 -1.15 10.24 8.10
CA TYR A 95 -2.43 10.94 7.99
C TYR A 95 -2.31 12.43 7.67
N ASP A 96 -1.49 13.16 8.42
CA ASP A 96 -1.36 14.61 8.26
C ASP A 96 -0.80 14.99 6.89
N ALA A 97 0.20 14.25 6.39
CA ALA A 97 0.80 14.53 5.09
C ALA A 97 -0.15 14.14 3.95
N ALA A 98 -0.69 12.92 3.98
CA ALA A 98 -1.58 12.40 2.93
C ALA A 98 -2.85 13.24 2.79
N THR A 99 -3.44 13.70 3.90
CA THR A 99 -4.67 14.52 3.87
C THR A 99 -4.44 15.99 3.54
N ALA A 100 -3.19 16.48 3.61
CA ALA A 100 -2.83 17.82 3.19
C ALA A 100 -2.52 17.95 1.68
N LEU A 101 -2.41 16.82 0.97
CA LEU A 101 -2.14 16.78 -0.47
C LEU A 101 -3.26 17.44 -1.29
N SER A 102 -2.90 17.89 -2.50
CA SER A 102 -3.91 18.27 -3.49
C SER A 102 -4.73 17.05 -3.90
N THR A 103 -5.91 17.25 -4.50
CA THR A 103 -6.72 16.11 -4.98
C THR A 103 -5.96 15.26 -6.01
N GLU A 104 -5.16 15.88 -6.87
CA GLU A 104 -4.37 15.17 -7.88
C GLU A 104 -3.29 14.32 -7.22
N ASP A 105 -2.52 14.90 -6.30
CA ASP A 105 -1.45 14.18 -5.59
C ASP A 105 -2.03 13.09 -4.68
N ALA A 106 -3.16 13.34 -4.01
CA ALA A 106 -3.82 12.36 -3.15
C ALA A 106 -4.35 11.16 -3.95
N LEU A 107 -4.86 11.38 -5.16
CA LEU A 107 -5.27 10.30 -6.08
C LEU A 107 -4.08 9.49 -6.61
N ASN A 108 -2.88 10.10 -6.61
CA ASN A 108 -1.62 9.49 -7.01
C ASN A 108 -0.72 9.13 -5.80
N ASN A 109 -1.27 9.02 -4.59
CA ASN A 109 -0.49 8.72 -3.38
C ASN A 109 -0.92 7.36 -2.80
N ALA A 110 0.00 6.42 -2.67
CA ALA A 110 -0.29 5.08 -2.15
C ALA A 110 -0.89 5.12 -0.73
N ASP A 111 -0.33 5.97 0.12
CA ASP A 111 -0.75 6.07 1.52
C ASP A 111 -2.16 6.65 1.69
N SER A 112 -2.65 7.43 0.71
CA SER A 112 -4.04 7.90 0.71
C SER A 112 -5.04 6.74 0.60
N TYR A 113 -4.73 5.73 -0.22
CA TYR A 113 -5.57 4.54 -0.36
C TYR A 113 -5.49 3.65 0.89
N ALA A 114 -4.27 3.47 1.43
CA ALA A 114 -4.04 2.73 2.66
C ALA A 114 -4.81 3.33 3.84
N LEU A 115 -4.69 4.63 4.06
CA LEU A 115 -5.39 5.35 5.13
C LEU A 115 -6.90 5.36 4.94
N PHE A 116 -7.39 5.48 3.69
CA PHE A 116 -8.83 5.40 3.42
C PHE A 116 -9.39 4.01 3.79
N ALA A 117 -8.72 2.93 3.38
CA ALA A 117 -9.14 1.57 3.73
C ALA A 117 -9.04 1.31 5.25
N GLN A 118 -7.98 1.80 5.89
CA GLN A 118 -7.73 1.66 7.31
C GLN A 118 -8.81 2.38 8.15
N ALA A 119 -9.19 3.60 7.75
CA ALA A 119 -10.26 4.36 8.41
C ALA A 119 -11.58 3.59 8.40
N ILE A 120 -11.97 3.05 7.23
CA ILE A 120 -13.17 2.22 7.09
C ILE A 120 -13.11 0.96 7.97
N TYR A 121 -11.95 0.30 8.05
CA TYR A 121 -11.75 -0.87 8.92
C TYR A 121 -11.84 -0.51 10.41
N ALA A 122 -11.20 0.58 10.83
CA ALA A 122 -11.16 1.03 12.21
C ALA A 122 -12.44 1.72 12.68
N GLY A 123 -13.33 2.12 11.75
CA GLY A 123 -14.56 2.84 12.08
C GLY A 123 -14.33 4.32 12.40
N CYS A 124 -13.32 4.91 11.78
CA CYS A 124 -13.11 6.34 11.68
C CYS A 124 -13.02 6.76 10.20
#